data_AF-A0A291GL97-F1
#
_entry.id   AF-A0A291GL97-F1
#
_cell.length_a   1.000
_cell.length_b   1.000
_cell.length_c   1.000
_cell.angle_alpha   90.00
_cell.angle_beta   90.00
_cell.angle_gamma   90.00
#
_symmetry.space_group_name_H-M   'P 1'
#
loop_
_entity.id
_entity.type
_entity.pdbx_description
1 polymer ?
#
loop_
_entity_poly.entity_id
_entity_poly.type
_entity_poly.pdbx_seq_one_letter_code
_entity_poly.pdbx_strand_id
1 'polypeptide(L)'
;MDPAPTRGRRPAPSPAPSPPRTLAVNAHVACGGAPATTRPAPPGGPVDSLTVQIIVTVLVGIAYVVGLTGIVVPVLPGTITIVIAAFVWAIVIGGWAGWVTFAIALVLGAIGMTTSYVLTGRRLHAAEVPMWPIYVAIASGIVGIFVIPFLGLPLGFLLGLYIAEAVRQKDFRRGLTSAWVAMKALGLGILIEFSLAMLSTIAFAIAVVVHFVTA
;
A
#
# COMPACT_ATOMS: atom_id res chain seq x y z
N MET A 1 39.98 -84.79 33.02
CA MET A 1 40.80 -83.56 33.14
C MET A 1 41.46 -83.36 31.80
N ASP A 2 40.96 -82.40 31.02
CA ASP A 2 41.31 -82.16 29.62
C ASP A 2 42.04 -80.80 29.55
N PRO A 3 43.22 -80.67 28.92
CA PRO A 3 43.95 -79.40 28.93
C PRO A 3 43.33 -78.39 27.95
N ALA A 4 43.15 -77.16 28.43
CA ALA A 4 42.57 -76.05 27.67
C ALA A 4 43.44 -75.66 26.45
N PRO A 5 42.83 -75.31 25.30
CA PRO A 5 43.57 -74.90 24.12
C PRO A 5 44.18 -73.50 24.28
N THR A 6 45.47 -73.39 23.97
CA THR A 6 46.26 -72.16 23.97
C THR A 6 45.74 -71.18 22.90
N ARG A 7 45.21 -70.03 23.35
CA ARG A 7 44.74 -68.94 22.48
C ARG A 7 45.94 -68.31 21.76
N GLY A 8 46.14 -68.64 20.48
CA GLY A 8 47.13 -67.97 19.64
C GLY A 8 46.86 -66.47 19.54
N ARG A 9 47.86 -65.64 19.87
CA ARG A 9 47.83 -64.19 19.61
C ARG A 9 47.75 -63.97 18.10
N ARG A 10 46.66 -63.36 17.62
CA ARG A 10 46.62 -62.84 16.24
C ARG A 10 47.61 -61.66 16.14
N PRO A 11 48.46 -61.59 15.10
CA PRO A 11 49.22 -60.38 14.82
C PRO A 11 48.27 -59.22 14.50
N ALA A 12 48.64 -58.01 14.92
CA ALA A 12 47.86 -56.80 14.63
C ALA A 12 47.80 -56.55 13.11
N PRO A 13 46.65 -56.13 12.57
CA PRO A 13 46.56 -55.77 11.15
C PRO A 13 47.45 -54.56 10.86
N SER A 14 48.21 -54.63 9.77
CA SER A 14 49.02 -53.50 9.27
C SER A 14 48.12 -52.29 8.97
N PRO A 15 48.59 -51.05 9.19
CA PRO A 15 47.84 -49.87 8.79
C PRO A 15 47.65 -49.86 7.27
N ALA A 16 46.41 -49.66 6.83
CA ALA A 16 46.07 -49.56 5.41
C ALA A 16 46.82 -48.39 4.75
N PRO A 17 47.26 -48.53 3.49
CA PRO A 17 47.87 -47.42 2.76
C PRO A 17 46.86 -46.29 2.59
N SER A 18 47.31 -45.06 2.84
CA SER A 18 46.51 -43.85 2.63
C SER A 18 46.12 -43.72 1.15
N PRO A 19 44.86 -43.36 0.85
CA PRO A 19 44.42 -43.23 -0.54
C PRO A 19 45.20 -42.11 -1.25
N PRO A 20 45.47 -42.23 -2.56
CA PRO A 20 46.11 -41.18 -3.33
C PRO A 20 45.28 -39.90 -3.25
N ARG A 21 45.93 -38.76 -2.98
CA ARG A 21 45.28 -37.43 -2.81
C ARG A 21 44.31 -37.06 -3.93
N THR A 22 44.47 -37.64 -5.12
CA THR A 22 43.61 -37.48 -6.28
C THR A 22 42.19 -38.01 -6.09
N LEU A 23 41.99 -39.06 -5.27
CA LEU A 23 40.65 -39.62 -5.01
C LEU A 23 39.80 -38.71 -4.11
N ALA A 24 40.43 -38.02 -3.17
CA ALA A 24 39.77 -37.07 -2.27
C ALA A 24 39.30 -35.80 -3.00
N VAL A 25 40.08 -35.34 -4.00
CA VAL A 25 39.70 -34.20 -4.84
C VAL A 25 38.46 -34.53 -5.68
N ASN A 26 38.33 -35.75 -6.20
CA ASN A 26 37.20 -36.15 -7.04
C ASN A 26 35.91 -36.46 -6.24
N ALA A 27 36.01 -36.82 -4.96
CA ALA A 27 34.83 -36.99 -4.10
C ALA A 27 34.05 -35.68 -3.89
N HIS A 28 34.75 -34.53 -3.87
CA HIS A 28 34.12 -33.22 -3.82
C HIS A 28 33.37 -32.85 -5.11
N VAL A 29 33.76 -33.44 -6.25
CA VAL A 29 33.12 -33.21 -7.56
C VAL A 29 31.92 -34.14 -7.77
N ALA A 30 31.99 -35.38 -7.27
CA ALA A 30 30.93 -36.38 -7.48
C ALA A 30 29.63 -36.11 -6.70
N CYS A 31 29.68 -35.40 -5.57
CA CYS A 31 28.47 -35.01 -4.82
C CYS A 31 27.76 -33.75 -5.37
N GLY A 32 28.29 -33.10 -6.41
CA GLY A 32 27.75 -31.86 -6.98
C GLY A 32 26.66 -32.03 -8.04
N GLY A 33 26.21 -33.27 -8.31
CA GLY A 33 25.42 -33.59 -9.51
C GLY A 33 24.22 -34.51 -9.32
N ALA A 34 23.56 -34.51 -8.16
CA ALA A 34 22.21 -35.05 -8.10
C ALA A 34 21.25 -34.01 -8.71
N PRO A 35 20.56 -34.28 -9.84
CA PRO A 35 19.49 -33.40 -10.28
C PRO A 35 18.46 -33.39 -9.15
N ALA A 36 18.23 -32.22 -8.57
CA ALA A 36 17.17 -32.02 -7.59
C ALA A 36 15.87 -32.52 -8.23
N THR A 37 15.43 -33.70 -7.82
CA THR A 37 14.12 -34.24 -8.17
C THR A 37 13.12 -33.26 -7.57
N THR A 38 12.61 -32.34 -8.39
CA THR A 38 11.50 -31.47 -8.04
C THR A 38 10.33 -32.39 -7.77
N ARG A 39 10.12 -32.71 -6.49
CA ARG A 39 8.90 -33.36 -6.04
C ARG A 39 7.75 -32.50 -6.58
N PRO A 40 6.84 -33.02 -7.42
CA PRO A 40 5.71 -32.22 -7.87
C PRO A 40 4.98 -31.72 -6.62
N ALA A 41 4.84 -30.41 -6.51
CA ALA A 41 4.15 -29.78 -5.40
C ALA A 41 2.75 -30.40 -5.28
N PRO A 42 2.25 -30.70 -4.07
CA PRO A 42 0.92 -31.25 -3.89
C PRO A 42 -0.09 -30.31 -4.57
N PRO A 43 -0.99 -30.83 -5.45
CA PRO A 43 -2.04 -30.03 -6.05
C PRO A 43 -3.07 -29.68 -4.98
N GLY A 44 -2.86 -28.54 -4.32
CA GLY A 44 -3.69 -28.07 -3.22
C GLY A 44 -2.89 -27.34 -2.14
N GLY A 45 -2.21 -26.26 -2.51
CA GLY A 45 -1.81 -25.25 -1.53
C GLY A 45 -3.01 -24.39 -1.12
N PRO A 46 -3.06 -23.84 0.10
CA PRO A 46 -4.10 -22.91 0.52
C PRO A 46 -4.01 -21.65 -0.36
N VAL A 47 -4.83 -21.59 -1.42
CA VAL A 47 -4.86 -20.56 -2.49
C VAL A 47 -3.51 -20.26 -3.15
N ASP A 48 -3.45 -20.39 -4.47
CA ASP A 48 -2.25 -20.08 -5.27
C ASP A 48 -1.69 -18.71 -4.90
N SER A 49 -0.36 -18.58 -4.70
CA SER A 49 0.26 -17.31 -4.29
C SER A 49 -0.13 -16.15 -5.22
N LEU A 50 -0.24 -16.43 -6.52
CA LEU A 50 -0.72 -15.49 -7.53
C LEU A 50 -2.19 -15.06 -7.26
N THR A 51 -3.05 -16.02 -6.92
CA THR A 51 -4.45 -15.78 -6.57
C THR A 51 -4.57 -14.89 -5.33
N VAL A 52 -3.72 -15.10 -4.31
CA VAL A 52 -3.65 -14.22 -3.13
C VAL A 52 -3.23 -12.81 -3.50
N GLN A 53 -2.18 -12.65 -4.31
CA GLN A 53 -1.68 -11.34 -4.74
C GLN A 53 -2.73 -10.55 -5.55
N ILE A 54 -3.46 -11.22 -6.44
CA ILE A 54 -4.54 -10.61 -7.22
C ILE A 54 -5.68 -10.18 -6.30
N ILE A 55 -6.15 -11.06 -5.42
CA ILE A 55 -7.26 -10.77 -4.49
C ILE A 55 -6.90 -9.57 -3.61
N VAL A 56 -5.70 -9.57 -3.01
CA VAL A 56 -5.27 -8.47 -2.13
C VAL A 56 -5.12 -7.17 -2.90
N THR A 57 -4.58 -7.20 -4.12
CA THR A 57 -4.47 -5.98 -4.95
C THR A 57 -5.84 -5.39 -5.27
N VAL A 58 -6.83 -6.23 -5.61
CA VAL A 58 -8.20 -5.79 -5.87
C VAL A 58 -8.84 -5.21 -4.61
N LEU A 59 -8.71 -5.87 -3.46
CA LEU A 59 -9.23 -5.38 -2.19
C LEU A 59 -8.62 -4.04 -1.79
N VAL A 60 -7.31 -3.88 -1.99
CA VAL A 60 -6.60 -2.61 -1.73
C VAL A 60 -7.09 -1.53 -2.69
N GLY A 61 -7.24 -1.84 -3.98
CA GLY A 61 -7.82 -0.90 -4.95
C GLY A 61 -9.22 -0.42 -4.55
N ILE A 62 -10.08 -1.32 -4.08
CA ILE A 62 -11.39 -0.98 -3.52
C ILE A 62 -11.24 -0.10 -2.28
N ALA A 63 -10.33 -0.43 -1.36
CA ALA A 63 -10.08 0.36 -0.16
C ALA A 63 -9.60 1.79 -0.48
N TYR A 64 -8.81 1.98 -1.55
CA TYR A 64 -8.45 3.29 -2.06
C TYR A 64 -9.67 4.08 -2.55
N VAL A 65 -10.59 3.45 -3.29
CA VAL A 65 -11.86 4.08 -3.71
C VAL A 65 -12.71 4.48 -2.51
N VAL A 66 -12.82 3.60 -1.49
CA VAL A 66 -13.52 3.89 -0.24
C VAL A 66 -12.84 5.04 0.51
N GLY A 67 -11.52 5.05 0.57
CA GLY A 67 -10.74 6.14 1.18
C GLY A 67 -10.96 7.48 0.49
N LEU A 68 -10.94 7.51 -0.85
CA LEU A 68 -11.27 8.70 -1.64
C LEU A 68 -12.71 9.17 -1.37
N THR A 69 -13.65 8.23 -1.28
CA THR A 69 -15.05 8.52 -0.95
C THR A 69 -15.19 9.06 0.48
N GLY A 70 -14.42 8.55 1.44
CA GLY A 70 -14.38 9.03 2.82
C GLY A 70 -13.77 10.43 2.99
N ILE A 71 -12.89 10.85 2.07
CA ILE A 71 -12.41 12.24 2.03
C ILE A 71 -13.52 13.19 1.57
N VAL A 72 -14.36 12.75 0.63
CA VAL A 72 -15.49 13.54 0.10
C VAL A 72 -16.67 13.56 1.07
N VAL A 73 -16.96 12.43 1.71
CA VAL A 73 -18.01 12.27 2.71
C VAL A 73 -17.32 12.01 4.05
N PRO A 74 -17.14 13.02 4.93
CA PRO A 74 -16.28 12.95 6.13
C PRO A 74 -16.86 12.09 7.27
N VAL A 75 -17.51 10.97 6.95
CA VAL A 75 -17.99 9.94 7.89
C VAL A 75 -16.93 8.87 8.17
N LEU A 76 -16.01 8.65 7.22
CA LEU A 76 -14.85 7.77 7.38
C LEU A 76 -13.56 8.59 7.20
N PRO A 77 -12.58 8.51 8.12
CA PRO A 77 -11.27 9.14 7.94
C PRO A 77 -10.51 8.46 6.79
N GLY A 78 -10.80 8.88 5.56
CA GLY A 78 -10.39 8.21 4.33
C GLY A 78 -8.87 8.14 4.12
N THR A 79 -8.14 9.13 4.61
CA THR A 79 -6.68 9.21 4.55
C THR A 79 -6.03 8.08 5.37
N ILE A 80 -6.62 7.77 6.54
CA ILE A 80 -6.19 6.64 7.36
C ILE A 80 -6.47 5.32 6.62
N THR A 81 -7.64 5.21 5.99
CA THR A 81 -8.00 4.03 5.17
C THR A 81 -6.99 3.80 4.04
N ILE A 82 -6.58 4.85 3.32
CA ILE A 82 -5.58 4.77 2.23
C ILE A 82 -4.23 4.27 2.77
N VAL A 83 -3.75 4.84 3.89
CA VAL A 83 -2.46 4.44 4.48
C VAL A 83 -2.50 2.99 4.95
N ILE A 84 -3.58 2.55 5.62
CA ILE A 84 -3.75 1.16 6.05
C ILE A 84 -3.80 0.22 4.84
N ALA A 85 -4.55 0.58 3.79
CA ALA A 85 -4.64 -0.21 2.57
C ALA A 85 -3.27 -0.39 1.90
N ALA A 86 -2.50 0.71 1.77
CA ALA A 86 -1.14 0.67 1.25
C ALA A 86 -0.21 -0.20 2.10
N PHE A 87 -0.37 -0.15 3.42
CA PHE A 87 0.42 -0.97 4.35
C PHE A 87 0.13 -2.46 4.20
N VAL A 88 -1.15 -2.84 4.16
CA VAL A 88 -1.58 -4.23 3.94
C VAL A 88 -1.03 -4.74 2.60
N TRP A 89 -1.11 -3.91 1.55
CA TRP A 89 -0.56 -4.25 0.24
C TRP A 89 0.96 -4.48 0.28
N ALA A 90 1.71 -3.60 0.97
CA ALA A 90 3.15 -3.71 1.10
C ALA A 90 3.60 -4.98 1.85
N ILE A 91 2.85 -5.42 2.86
CA ILE A 91 3.15 -6.66 3.59
C ILE A 91 2.95 -7.88 2.70
N VAL A 92 1.85 -7.92 1.93
CA VAL A 92 1.48 -9.10 1.14
C VAL A 92 2.29 -9.22 -0.14
N ILE A 93 2.43 -8.12 -0.89
CA ILE A 93 3.20 -8.09 -2.14
C ILE A 93 4.69 -8.12 -1.85
N GLY A 94 5.13 -7.45 -0.78
CA GLY A 94 6.53 -7.32 -0.43
C GLY A 94 7.35 -6.62 -1.53
N GLY A 95 8.68 -6.74 -1.42
CA GLY A 95 9.60 -6.18 -2.41
C GLY A 95 9.66 -4.65 -2.44
N TRP A 96 10.54 -4.13 -3.29
CA TRP A 96 10.81 -2.69 -3.36
C TRP A 96 9.56 -1.87 -3.72
N ALA A 97 8.74 -2.34 -4.67
CA ALA A 97 7.53 -1.64 -5.11
C ALA A 97 6.46 -1.50 -4.00
N GLY A 98 6.26 -2.55 -3.20
CA GLY A 98 5.34 -2.55 -2.05
C GLY A 98 5.72 -1.47 -1.03
N TRP A 99 6.97 -1.51 -0.58
CA TRP A 99 7.48 -0.61 0.45
C TRP A 99 7.56 0.86 0.01
N VAL A 100 7.96 1.12 -1.24
CA VAL A 100 7.99 2.49 -1.78
C VAL A 100 6.60 3.09 -1.84
N THR A 101 5.60 2.32 -2.31
CA THR A 101 4.20 2.78 -2.35
C THR A 101 3.68 3.11 -0.97
N PHE A 102 3.94 2.26 0.01
CA PHE A 102 3.57 2.53 1.40
C PHE A 102 4.25 3.79 1.95
N ALA A 103 5.55 3.98 1.71
CA ALA A 103 6.26 5.17 2.15
C ALA A 103 5.65 6.44 1.53
N ILE A 104 5.33 6.41 0.23
CA ILE A 104 4.66 7.51 -0.47
C ILE A 104 3.27 7.78 0.14
N ALA A 105 2.44 6.75 0.29
CA ALA A 105 1.11 6.86 0.87
C ALA A 105 1.15 7.39 2.31
N LEU A 106 2.10 6.93 3.11
CA LEU A 106 2.31 7.36 4.48
C LEU A 106 2.73 8.83 4.56
N VAL A 107 3.67 9.27 3.72
CA VAL A 107 4.12 10.67 3.68
C VAL A 107 2.99 11.59 3.22
N LEU A 108 2.32 11.24 2.12
CA LEU A 108 1.19 12.01 1.61
C LEU A 108 0.03 12.06 2.62
N GLY A 109 -0.27 10.93 3.27
CA GLY A 109 -1.30 10.84 4.29
C GLY A 109 -0.95 11.62 5.56
N ALA A 110 0.30 11.59 6.00
CA ALA A 110 0.78 12.38 7.13
C ALA A 110 0.69 13.88 6.82
N ILE A 111 1.10 14.33 5.63
CA ILE A 111 0.95 15.73 5.22
C ILE A 111 -0.54 16.14 5.20
N GLY A 112 -1.41 15.28 4.66
CA GLY A 112 -2.86 15.50 4.62
C GLY A 112 -3.44 15.66 6.03
N MET A 113 -3.18 14.69 6.91
CA MET A 113 -3.62 14.72 8.30
C MET A 113 -3.06 15.93 9.06
N THR A 114 -1.79 16.29 8.87
CA THR A 114 -1.18 17.45 9.54
C THR A 114 -1.81 18.75 9.07
N THR A 115 -2.07 18.87 7.76
CA THR A 115 -2.76 20.02 7.18
C THR A 115 -4.17 20.14 7.75
N SER A 116 -4.93 19.04 7.75
CA SER A 116 -6.28 18.99 8.30
C SER A 116 -6.30 19.24 9.80
N TYR A 117 -5.33 18.76 10.58
CA TYR A 117 -5.23 19.02 12.02
C TYR A 117 -4.92 20.49 12.33
N VAL A 118 -3.97 21.09 11.59
CA VAL A 118 -3.60 22.51 11.73
C VAL A 118 -4.76 23.42 11.31
N LEU A 119 -5.51 23.04 10.27
CA LEU A 119 -6.67 23.81 9.81
C LEU A 119 -7.89 23.63 10.72
N THR A 120 -8.17 22.41 11.18
CA THR A 120 -9.36 22.07 11.99
C THR A 120 -9.20 22.45 13.48
N GLY A 121 -7.98 22.35 14.03
CA GLY A 121 -7.68 22.78 15.40
C GLY A 121 -7.90 24.28 15.64
N ARG A 122 -7.86 25.10 14.58
CA ARG A 122 -8.21 26.54 14.65
C ARG A 122 -9.72 26.80 14.56
N ARG A 123 -10.57 25.78 14.40
CA ARG A 123 -11.93 25.90 13.85
C ARG A 123 -13.03 25.15 14.58
N LEU A 124 -12.76 24.56 15.74
CA LEU A 124 -13.74 23.83 16.56
C LEU A 124 -14.94 24.67 17.07
N HIS A 125 -15.09 25.95 16.69
CA HIS A 125 -16.20 26.80 17.14
C HIS A 125 -17.03 27.46 16.05
N ALA A 126 -16.78 27.23 14.76
CA ALA A 126 -17.46 27.99 13.72
C ALA A 126 -18.10 27.12 12.63
N ALA A 127 -19.44 27.15 12.66
CA ALA A 127 -20.38 26.92 11.57
C ALA A 127 -20.98 25.51 11.47
N GLU A 128 -22.27 25.43 11.81
CA GLU A 128 -23.25 24.58 11.13
C GLU A 128 -23.19 24.88 9.62
N VAL A 129 -22.27 24.22 8.91
CA VAL A 129 -22.19 24.34 7.45
C VAL A 129 -23.28 23.46 6.85
N PRO A 130 -24.27 24.03 6.13
CA PRO A 130 -25.32 23.24 5.49
C PRO A 130 -24.71 22.26 4.47
N MET A 131 -25.29 21.07 4.32
CA MET A 131 -24.71 19.97 3.53
C MET A 131 -24.87 20.15 2.01
N TRP A 132 -25.73 21.07 1.58
CA TRP A 132 -26.06 21.31 0.16
C TRP A 132 -24.88 21.78 -0.73
N PRO A 133 -24.02 22.72 -0.30
CA PRO A 133 -22.85 23.15 -1.08
C PRO A 133 -21.84 22.03 -1.34
N ILE A 134 -21.75 21.05 -0.44
CA ILE A 134 -20.89 19.87 -0.61
C ILE A 134 -21.39 19.02 -1.78
N TYR A 135 -22.70 18.81 -1.91
CA TYR A 135 -23.26 18.08 -3.05
C TYR A 135 -23.02 18.79 -4.38
N VAL A 136 -23.09 20.13 -4.41
CA VAL A 136 -22.78 20.91 -5.62
C VAL A 136 -21.29 20.82 -5.96
N ALA A 137 -20.41 20.83 -4.96
CA ALA A 137 -18.98 20.60 -5.15
C ALA A 137 -18.70 19.22 -5.74
N ILE A 138 -19.33 18.16 -5.21
CA ILE A 138 -19.21 16.80 -5.74
C ILE A 138 -19.67 16.73 -7.19
N ALA A 139 -20.85 17.27 -7.51
CA ALA A 139 -21.38 17.28 -8.87
C ALA A 139 -20.43 18.02 -9.84
N SER A 140 -19.91 19.17 -9.42
CA SER A 140 -18.93 19.93 -10.21
C SER A 140 -17.59 19.20 -10.36
N GLY A 141 -17.13 18.47 -9.34
CA GLY A 141 -15.96 17.59 -9.43
C GLY A 141 -16.15 16.46 -10.45
N ILE A 142 -17.34 15.84 -10.46
CA ILE A 142 -17.70 14.84 -11.48
C ILE A 142 -17.67 15.47 -12.87
N VAL A 143 -18.22 16.66 -13.07
CA VAL A 143 -18.13 17.36 -14.36
C VAL A 143 -16.68 17.67 -14.72
N GLY A 144 -15.88 18.11 -13.75
CA GLY A 144 -14.48 18.45 -13.95
C GLY A 144 -13.64 17.28 -14.45
N ILE A 145 -13.92 16.04 -14.02
CA ILE A 145 -13.17 14.85 -14.48
C ILE A 145 -13.25 14.66 -16.01
N PHE A 146 -14.37 15.05 -16.63
CA PHE A 146 -14.55 14.97 -18.08
C PHE A 146 -13.76 16.05 -18.83
N VAL A 147 -13.48 17.19 -18.17
CA VAL A 147 -12.70 18.28 -18.76
C VAL A 147 -11.20 18.01 -18.63
N ILE A 148 -10.76 17.62 -17.44
CA ILE A 148 -9.36 17.30 -17.15
C ILE A 148 -9.33 15.97 -16.36
N PRO A 149 -8.89 14.85 -16.97
CA PRO A 149 -8.77 13.59 -16.27
C PRO A 149 -7.88 13.73 -15.03
N PHE A 150 -8.27 13.06 -13.92
CA PHE A 150 -7.60 13.04 -12.60
C PHE A 150 -7.59 14.38 -11.84
N LEU A 151 -7.19 15.49 -12.47
CA LEU A 151 -7.13 16.83 -11.85
C LEU A 151 -8.49 17.54 -11.84
N GLY A 152 -9.40 17.12 -12.70
CA GLY A 152 -10.72 17.70 -12.82
C GLY A 152 -11.62 17.46 -11.61
N LEU A 153 -11.42 16.34 -10.89
CA LEU A 153 -12.18 16.08 -9.67
C LEU A 153 -11.84 17.08 -8.54
N PRO A 154 -10.56 17.30 -8.17
CA PRO A 154 -10.22 18.34 -7.19
C PRO A 154 -10.56 19.75 -7.71
N LEU A 155 -10.19 20.08 -8.95
CA LEU A 155 -10.43 21.43 -9.49
C LEU A 155 -11.93 21.74 -9.63
N GLY A 156 -12.71 20.78 -10.12
CA GLY A 156 -14.15 20.87 -10.25
C GLY A 156 -14.83 20.94 -8.88
N PHE A 157 -14.35 20.19 -7.89
CA PHE A 157 -14.83 20.29 -6.51
C PHE A 157 -14.57 21.68 -5.91
N LEU A 158 -13.37 22.23 -6.11
CA LEU A 158 -13.02 23.57 -5.66
C LEU A 158 -13.92 24.65 -6.30
N LEU A 159 -14.09 24.62 -7.63
CA LEU A 159 -14.95 25.57 -8.33
C LEU A 159 -16.41 25.43 -7.90
N GLY A 160 -16.90 24.20 -7.79
CA GLY A 160 -18.30 23.92 -7.41
C GLY A 160 -18.60 24.39 -6.00
N LEU A 161 -17.70 24.14 -5.04
CA LEU A 161 -17.85 24.63 -3.68
C LEU A 161 -17.79 26.17 -3.63
N TYR A 162 -16.88 26.78 -4.38
CA TYR A 162 -16.75 28.24 -4.48
C TYR A 162 -18.03 28.89 -5.03
N ILE A 163 -18.58 28.35 -6.12
CA ILE A 163 -19.80 28.86 -6.75
C ILE A 163 -21.03 28.63 -5.86
N ALA A 164 -21.19 27.43 -5.29
CA ALA A 164 -22.30 27.12 -4.41
C ALA A 164 -22.37 28.04 -3.20
N GLU A 165 -21.19 28.39 -2.66
CA GLU A 165 -21.08 29.31 -1.55
C GLU A 165 -21.35 30.77 -1.95
N ALA A 166 -20.84 31.20 -3.11
CA ALA A 166 -21.12 32.53 -3.65
C ALA A 166 -22.62 32.75 -3.91
N VAL A 167 -23.35 31.70 -4.30
CA VAL A 167 -24.80 31.73 -4.49
C VAL A 167 -25.57 31.72 -3.16
N ARG A 168 -25.00 31.11 -2.12
CA ARG A 168 -25.61 31.02 -0.77
C ARG A 168 -25.63 32.37 -0.05
N GLN A 169 -24.56 33.15 -0.15
CA GLN A 169 -24.35 34.37 0.65
C GLN A 169 -24.97 35.63 0.03
N LYS A 170 -26.23 35.59 -0.41
CA LYS A 170 -26.96 36.75 -0.98
C LYS A 170 -27.10 37.98 -0.04
N ASP A 171 -26.28 38.17 0.99
CA ASP A 171 -26.37 39.25 1.98
C ASP A 171 -24.98 39.82 2.38
N PHE A 172 -24.71 41.08 2.01
CA PHE A 172 -23.44 41.51 1.42
C PHE A 172 -22.35 42.13 2.33
N ARG A 173 -22.54 42.40 3.65
CA ARG A 173 -21.60 43.35 4.32
C ARG A 173 -20.96 43.05 5.69
N ARG A 174 -21.46 42.15 6.55
CA ARG A 174 -20.88 42.01 7.91
C ARG A 174 -20.52 40.59 8.37
N GLY A 175 -21.13 39.55 7.81
CA GLY A 175 -20.76 38.14 8.09
C GLY A 175 -19.76 37.53 7.07
N LEU A 176 -19.66 38.14 5.89
CA LEU A 176 -18.93 37.62 4.73
C LEU A 176 -17.43 37.48 4.94
N THR A 177 -16.73 38.45 5.52
CA THR A 177 -15.25 38.35 5.60
C THR A 177 -14.80 37.18 6.48
N SER A 178 -15.49 36.95 7.60
CA SER A 178 -15.14 35.89 8.55
C SER A 178 -15.61 34.52 8.07
N ALA A 179 -16.83 34.42 7.54
CA ALA A 179 -17.33 33.18 6.94
C ALA A 179 -16.60 32.81 5.65
N TRP A 180 -16.20 33.79 4.83
CA TRP A 180 -15.54 33.52 3.55
C TRP A 180 -14.10 33.04 3.72
N VAL A 181 -13.37 33.64 4.65
CA VAL A 181 -12.06 33.13 5.11
C VAL A 181 -12.24 31.77 5.78
N ALA A 182 -13.36 31.57 6.48
CA ALA A 182 -13.67 30.28 7.07
C ALA A 182 -13.86 29.18 5.99
N MET A 183 -14.72 29.41 5.00
CA MET A 183 -15.01 28.48 3.93
C MET A 183 -13.80 28.19 3.05
N LYS A 184 -13.01 29.22 2.71
CA LYS A 184 -11.82 29.07 1.87
C LYS A 184 -10.83 28.09 2.49
N ALA A 185 -10.64 28.13 3.80
CA ALA A 185 -9.73 27.15 4.40
C ALA A 185 -10.37 25.77 4.59
N LEU A 186 -11.68 25.66 4.84
CA LEU A 186 -12.36 24.34 4.93
C LEU A 186 -12.34 23.60 3.59
N GLY A 187 -12.69 24.29 2.50
CA GLY A 187 -12.64 23.73 1.15
C GLY A 187 -11.21 23.44 0.68
N LEU A 188 -10.25 24.30 1.04
CA LEU A 188 -8.85 24.10 0.69
C LEU A 188 -8.21 22.93 1.44
N GLY A 189 -8.58 22.69 2.70
CA GLY A 189 -8.13 21.51 3.46
C GLY A 189 -8.55 20.20 2.82
N ILE A 190 -9.85 20.06 2.53
CA ILE A 190 -10.41 18.89 1.82
C ILE A 190 -9.79 18.73 0.44
N LEU A 191 -9.56 19.84 -0.29
CA LEU A 191 -8.93 19.81 -1.60
C LEU A 191 -7.48 19.30 -1.54
N ILE A 192 -6.69 19.81 -0.59
CA ILE A 192 -5.30 19.39 -0.41
C ILE A 192 -5.28 17.90 -0.05
N GLU A 193 -6.11 17.48 0.90
CA GLU A 193 -6.20 16.09 1.34
C GLU A 193 -6.63 15.16 0.18
N PHE A 194 -7.63 15.55 -0.59
CA PHE A 194 -8.06 14.83 -1.79
C PHE A 194 -6.96 14.75 -2.85
N SER A 195 -6.21 15.84 -3.06
CA SER A 195 -5.12 15.88 -4.04
C SER A 195 -3.96 14.96 -3.64
N LEU A 196 -3.59 14.95 -2.36
CA LEU A 196 -2.57 14.05 -1.81
C LEU A 196 -3.03 12.58 -1.90
N ALA A 197 -4.31 12.30 -1.60
CA ALA A 197 -4.89 10.99 -1.76
C ALA A 197 -4.91 10.51 -3.22
N MET A 198 -5.21 11.40 -4.17
CA MET A 198 -5.13 11.11 -5.60
C MET A 198 -3.71 10.79 -6.05
N LEU A 199 -2.72 11.57 -5.62
CA LEU A 199 -1.31 11.29 -5.90
C LEU A 199 -0.89 9.92 -5.34
N SER A 200 -1.33 9.59 -4.12
CA SER A 200 -1.09 8.26 -3.55
C SER A 200 -1.74 7.15 -4.37
N THR A 201 -2.96 7.37 -4.87
CA THR A 201 -3.69 6.42 -5.72
C THR A 201 -2.95 6.19 -7.04
N ILE A 202 -2.44 7.24 -7.66
CA ILE A 202 -1.64 7.15 -8.90
C ILE A 202 -0.34 6.38 -8.64
N ALA A 203 0.36 6.68 -7.55
CA ALA A 203 1.58 5.95 -7.17
C ALA A 203 1.29 4.45 -6.98
N PHE A 204 0.20 4.11 -6.29
CA PHE A 204 -0.26 2.73 -6.13
C PHE A 204 -0.56 2.07 -7.48
N ALA A 205 -1.28 2.74 -8.37
CA ALA A 205 -1.60 2.20 -9.71
C ALA A 205 -0.32 1.91 -10.52
N ILE A 206 0.65 2.82 -10.49
CA ILE A 206 1.95 2.61 -11.15
C ILE A 206 2.68 1.41 -10.53
N ALA A 207 2.69 1.30 -9.20
CA ALA A 207 3.37 0.20 -8.53
C ALA A 207 2.74 -1.17 -8.81
N VAL A 208 1.41 -1.22 -8.92
CA VAL A 208 0.69 -2.43 -9.36
C VAL A 208 1.15 -2.82 -10.77
N VAL A 209 1.16 -1.88 -11.72
CA VAL A 209 1.61 -2.16 -13.09
C VAL A 209 3.06 -2.65 -13.10
N VAL A 210 3.96 -1.96 -12.40
CA VAL A 210 5.38 -2.35 -12.31
C VAL A 210 5.53 -3.75 -11.72
N HIS A 211 4.81 -4.05 -10.64
CA HIS A 211 4.89 -5.36 -9.99
C HIS A 211 4.46 -6.49 -10.93
N PHE A 212 3.28 -6.38 -11.57
CA PHE A 212 2.78 -7.45 -12.44
C PHE A 212 3.51 -7.55 -13.79
N VAL A 213 4.20 -6.51 -14.24
CA VAL A 213 5.06 -6.57 -15.44
C VAL A 213 6.43 -7.19 -15.15
N THR A 214 6.89 -7.10 -13.90
CA THR A 214 8.22 -7.58 -13.48
C THR A 214 8.19 -8.92 -12.72
N ALA A 215 7.00 -9.44 -12.43
CA ALA A 215 6.74 -10.69 -11.70
C ALA A 215 6.74 -11.94 -12.59
#